data_AF-A0A2K3N7L3-F1
#
_entry.id   AF-A0A2K3N7L3-F1
#
_cell.length_a   1.000
_cell.length_b   1.000
_cell.length_c   1.000
_cell.angle_alpha   90.00
_cell.angle_beta   90.00
_cell.angle_gamma   90.00
#
_symmetry.space_group_name_H-M   'P 1'
#
loop_
_entity.id
_entity.type
_entity.pdbx_description
1 polymer ?
#
loop_
_entity_poly.entity_id
_entity_poly.type
_entity_poly.pdbx_seq_one_letter_code
_entity_poly.pdbx_strand_id
1 'polypeptide(L)'
;MNGDHDILVPFMSTQAWIRALNYSIVDDWRPWFANGQVGGYTRTYSNRMTFATVKGSGHMAPEYTPEQCFSLFTKWISNLPL
;
A
#
# COMPACT_ATOMS: atom_id res chain seq x y z
N MET A 1 1.06 1.52 4.77
CA MET A 1 1.80 0.97 3.60
C MET A 1 2.73 -0.12 4.10
N ASN A 2 2.97 -1.19 3.34
CA ASN A 2 3.99 -2.22 3.64
C ASN A 2 4.83 -2.52 2.40
N GLY A 3 6.13 -2.79 2.58
CA GLY A 3 6.93 -3.45 1.53
C GLY A 3 6.53 -4.92 1.37
N ASP A 4 6.40 -5.40 0.14
CA ASP A 4 5.98 -6.79 -0.12
C ASP A 4 7.12 -7.83 -0.02
N HIS A 5 8.37 -7.38 0.14
CA HIS A 5 9.55 -8.22 0.41
C HIS A 5 10.01 -8.15 1.88
N ASP A 6 9.26 -7.48 2.76
CA ASP A 6 9.53 -7.49 4.19
C ASP A 6 9.20 -8.86 4.81
N ILE A 7 10.23 -9.55 5.31
CA ILE A 7 10.08 -10.83 6.01
C ILE A 7 9.84 -10.67 7.51
N LEU A 8 10.19 -9.52 8.10
CA LEU A 8 10.02 -9.26 9.53
C LEU A 8 8.56 -8.92 9.84
N VAL A 9 7.94 -8.09 9.00
CA VAL A 9 6.52 -7.75 9.08
C VAL A 9 5.84 -7.95 7.71
N PRO A 10 5.56 -9.21 7.31
CA PRO A 10 4.97 -9.50 6.00
C PRO A 10 3.63 -8.78 5.79
N PHE A 11 3.44 -8.22 4.59
CA PHE A 11 2.20 -7.51 4.26
C PHE A 11 0.93 -8.36 4.44
N MET A 12 1.04 -9.69 4.30
CA MET A 12 -0.05 -10.63 4.53
C MET A 12 -0.56 -10.58 5.98
N SER A 13 0.35 -10.44 6.95
CA SER A 13 0.01 -10.34 8.38
C SER A 13 -0.74 -9.04 8.66
N THR A 14 -0.24 -7.92 8.14
CA THR A 14 -0.93 -6.62 8.23
C THR A 14 -2.30 -6.68 7.55
N GLN A 15 -2.41 -7.34 6.39
CA GLN A 15 -3.69 -7.51 5.69
C GLN A 15 -4.68 -8.36 6.50
N ALA A 16 -4.23 -9.43 7.15
CA ALA A 16 -5.07 -10.23 8.04
C ALA A 16 -5.57 -9.40 9.23
N TRP A 17 -4.70 -8.62 9.84
CA TRP A 17 -5.06 -7.71 10.94
C TRP A 17 -6.08 -6.65 10.49
N ILE A 18 -5.88 -6.02 9.32
CA ILE A 18 -6.84 -5.05 8.76
C ILE A 18 -8.20 -5.71 8.50
N ARG A 19 -8.23 -6.94 7.96
CA ARG A 19 -9.48 -7.67 7.73
C ARG A 19 -10.22 -7.97 9.03
N ALA A 20 -9.52 -8.21 10.13
CA ALA A 20 -10.13 -8.42 11.44
C ALA A 20 -10.88 -7.18 11.97
N LEU A 21 -10.59 -5.98 11.44
CA LEU A 21 -11.35 -4.76 11.77
C LEU A 21 -12.76 -4.73 11.13
N ASN A 22 -13.03 -5.63 10.18
CA ASN A 22 -14.35 -5.85 9.59
C ASN A 22 -15.01 -4.61 8.95
N TYR A 23 -14.21 -3.73 8.33
CA TYR A 23 -14.74 -2.64 7.52
C TYR A 23 -15.11 -3.12 6.11
N SER A 24 -16.21 -2.59 5.57
CA SER A 24 -16.62 -2.86 4.18
C SER A 24 -15.57 -2.37 3.19
N ILE A 25 -15.32 -3.15 2.14
CA ILE A 25 -14.43 -2.78 1.04
C ILE A 25 -15.17 -1.83 0.11
N VAL A 26 -14.55 -0.69 -0.23
CA VAL A 26 -15.08 0.33 -1.16
C VAL A 26 -14.42 0.22 -2.52
N ASP A 27 -13.13 -0.08 -2.54
CA ASP A 27 -12.34 -0.30 -3.76
C ASP A 27 -11.49 -1.55 -3.53
N ASP A 28 -11.72 -2.59 -4.34
CA ASP A 28 -11.10 -3.90 -4.14
C ASP A 28 -9.64 -3.93 -4.59
N TRP A 29 -8.96 -5.03 -4.30
CA TRP A 29 -7.54 -5.23 -4.52
C TRP A 29 -7.15 -5.03 -5.99
N ARG A 30 -6.43 -3.94 -6.26
CA ARG A 30 -6.00 -3.57 -7.61
C ARG A 30 -4.59 -3.01 -7.62
N PRO A 31 -3.89 -3.05 -8.77
CA PRO A 31 -2.60 -2.39 -8.87
C PRO A 31 -2.74 -0.87 -8.77
N TRP A 32 -1.71 -0.23 -8.22
CA TRP A 32 -1.48 1.21 -8.35
C TRP A 32 -0.19 1.45 -9.12
N PHE A 33 -0.10 2.61 -9.76
CA PHE A 33 0.99 2.91 -10.70
C PHE A 33 1.82 4.11 -10.25
N ALA A 34 3.13 4.00 -10.46
CA ALA A 34 4.10 5.08 -10.38
C ALA A 34 4.98 5.02 -11.63
N ASN A 35 5.15 6.15 -12.29
CA ASN A 35 5.97 6.28 -13.51
C ASN A 35 5.62 5.24 -14.60
N GLY A 36 4.33 4.95 -14.77
CA GLY A 36 3.84 3.98 -15.77
C GLY A 36 4.08 2.51 -15.43
N GLN A 37 4.65 2.20 -14.27
CA GLN A 37 4.89 0.85 -13.78
C GLN A 37 4.04 0.54 -12.55
N VAL A 38 3.80 -0.76 -12.28
CA VAL A 38 3.10 -1.21 -11.08
C VAL A 38 3.97 -0.90 -9.86
N GLY A 39 3.55 0.07 -9.05
CA GLY A 39 4.20 0.44 -7.79
C GLY A 39 3.83 -0.49 -6.64
N GLY A 40 2.71 -1.21 -6.75
CA GLY A 40 2.23 -2.18 -5.78
C GLY A 40 0.73 -2.41 -5.94
N TYR A 41 0.07 -2.84 -4.87
CA TYR A 41 -1.37 -3.07 -4.84
C TYR A 41 -2.04 -2.29 -3.72
N THR A 42 -3.30 -1.93 -3.91
CA THR A 42 -4.06 -1.15 -2.95
C THR A 42 -5.49 -1.65 -2.79
N ARG A 43 -6.09 -1.36 -1.64
CA ARG A 43 -7.49 -1.60 -1.31
C ARG A 43 -7.97 -0.50 -0.36
N THR A 44 -9.20 -0.02 -0.59
CA THR A 44 -9.81 1.04 0.23
C THR A 44 -11.02 0.51 1.00
N TYR A 45 -11.17 0.97 2.24
CA TYR A 45 -12.21 0.57 3.18
C TYR A 45 -13.16 1.72 3.52
N SER A 46 -14.36 1.41 3.99
CA SER A 46 -15.43 2.37 4.26
C SER A 46 -15.12 3.39 5.35
N ASN A 47 -14.14 3.13 6.22
CA ASN A 47 -13.67 4.04 7.26
C ASN A 47 -12.62 5.06 6.75
N ARG A 48 -12.51 5.27 5.43
CA ARG A 48 -11.50 6.13 4.77
C ARG A 48 -10.05 5.66 4.94
N MET A 49 -9.85 4.39 5.29
CA MET A 49 -8.53 3.77 5.32
C MET A 49 -8.19 3.19 3.95
N THR A 50 -6.98 3.47 3.46
CA THR A 50 -6.41 2.83 2.28
C THR A 50 -5.18 2.02 2.70
N PHE A 51 -5.19 0.72 2.39
CA PHE A 51 -4.02 -0.13 2.51
C PHE A 51 -3.30 -0.19 1.17
N ALA A 52 -1.97 -0.15 1.19
CA ALA A 52 -1.15 -0.22 0.00
C ALA A 52 0.14 -1.02 0.27
N THR A 53 0.51 -1.89 -0.66
CA THR A 53 1.85 -2.47 -0.72
C THR A 53 2.74 -1.65 -1.63
N VAL A 54 4.05 -1.73 -1.42
CA VAL A 54 5.07 -1.21 -2.34
C VAL A 54 5.87 -2.40 -2.86
N LYS A 55 5.83 -2.58 -4.17
CA LYS A 55 6.42 -3.73 -4.86
C LYS A 55 7.95 -3.64 -4.85
N GLY A 56 8.60 -4.71 -4.42
CA GLY A 56 10.06 -4.81 -4.36
C GLY A 56 10.68 -4.23 -3.08
N SER A 57 9.88 -3.72 -2.16
CA SER A 57 10.38 -3.01 -0.97
C SER A 57 10.45 -3.92 0.25
N GLY A 58 11.48 -3.74 1.07
CA GLY A 58 11.62 -4.37 2.39
C GLY A 58 10.94 -3.57 3.52
N HIS A 59 11.39 -3.81 4.75
CA HIS A 59 10.87 -3.16 5.97
C HIS A 59 10.98 -1.63 5.91
N MET A 60 12.18 -1.13 5.60
CA MET A 60 12.43 0.29 5.35
C MET A 60 12.15 0.63 3.88
N ALA A 61 10.87 0.57 3.47
CA ALA A 61 10.48 0.71 2.06
C ALA A 61 11.10 1.92 1.32
N PRO A 62 11.20 3.14 1.91
CA PRO A 62 11.83 4.27 1.24
C PRO A 62 13.33 4.10 0.94
N GLU A 63 14.04 3.21 1.65
CA GLU A 63 15.44 2.87 1.39
C GLU A 63 15.60 2.09 0.07
N TYR A 64 14.65 1.19 -0.22
CA TYR A 64 14.71 0.29 -1.37
C TYR A 64 14.00 0.84 -2.62
N THR A 65 12.88 1.55 -2.43
CA THR A 65 12.02 2.03 -3.51
C THR A 65 11.60 3.49 -3.27
N PRO A 66 12.55 4.43 -3.25
CA PRO A 66 12.29 5.82 -2.86
C PRO A 66 11.28 6.52 -3.78
N GLU A 67 11.33 6.28 -5.09
CA GLU A 67 10.42 6.92 -6.06
C GLU A 67 8.96 6.50 -5.85
N GLN A 68 8.73 5.19 -5.68
CA GLN A 68 7.41 4.62 -5.44
C GLN A 68 6.85 5.10 -4.09
N CYS A 69 7.69 5.13 -3.05
CA CYS A 69 7.32 5.64 -1.74
C CYS A 69 6.98 7.14 -1.78
N PHE A 70 7.78 7.94 -2.50
CA PHE A 70 7.50 9.37 -2.67
C PHE A 70 6.19 9.60 -3.43
N SER A 71 5.97 8.90 -4.54
CA SER A 71 4.72 8.99 -5.31
C SER A 71 3.49 8.64 -4.46
N LEU A 72 3.57 7.55 -3.69
CA LEU A 72 2.51 7.14 -2.75
C LEU A 72 2.27 8.22 -1.69
N PHE A 73 3.33 8.74 -1.07
CA PHE A 73 3.24 9.78 -0.04
C PHE A 73 2.61 11.08 -0.57
N THR A 74 3.06 11.56 -1.73
CA THR A 74 2.51 12.77 -2.38
C THR A 74 1.02 12.59 -2.69
N LYS A 75 0.63 11.44 -3.26
CA LYS A 75 -0.79 11.15 -3.51
C LYS A 75 -1.61 11.15 -2.20
N TRP A 76 -1.07 10.53 -1.13
CA TRP A 76 -1.73 10.48 0.17
C TRP A 76 -1.98 11.86 0.78
N ILE A 77 -0.96 12.72 0.85
CA ILE A 77 -1.12 14.08 1.44
C ILE A 77 -1.99 14.99 0.59
N SER A 78 -2.11 14.73 -0.71
CA SER A 78 -2.96 15.47 -1.64
C SER A 78 -4.38 14.91 -1.76
N ASN A 79 -4.73 13.87 -1.00
CA ASN A 79 -6.01 13.15 -1.13
C ASN A 79 -6.29 12.64 -2.56
N LEU A 80 -5.24 12.27 -3.29
CA LEU A 80 -5.34 11.69 -4.62
C LEU A 80 -5.38 10.15 -4.53
N PRO A 81 -6.12 9.49 -5.43
CA PRO A 81 -6.16 8.03 -5.47
C PRO A 81 -4.80 7.44 -5.87
N LEU A 82 -4.49 6.27 -5.32
CA LEU A 82 -3.33 5.46 -5.72
C LEU A 82 -3.56 4.78 -7.07
#